data_AF-A0A0D9A070-F1
#
_entry.id   AF-A0A0D9A070-F1
#
_cell.length_a   1.000
_cell.length_b   1.000
_cell.length_c   1.000
_cell.angle_alpha   90.00
_cell.angle_beta   90.00
_cell.angle_gamma   90.00
#
_symmetry.space_group_name_H-M   'P 1'
#
loop_
_entity.id
_entity.type
_entity.pdbx_description
1 polymer ?
#
loop_
_entity_poly.entity_id
_entity_poly.type
_entity_poly.pdbx_seq_one_letter_code
_entity_poly.pdbx_strand_id
1 'polypeptide(L)' 'MYGMRAQDNAPATHFRSDRLCRVNGELYFSTRENTLEGPFENPQVAERGIREYIERMQKMSNRR' A
#
# COMPACT_ATOMS: atom_id res chain seq x y z
N MET A 1 -2.09 -20.94 -8.67
CA MET A 1 -1.01 -20.17 -9.32
C MET A 1 -0.35 -19.31 -8.26
N TYR A 2 0.87 -19.67 -7.84
CA TYR A 2 1.61 -18.91 -6.82
C TYR A 2 2.07 -17.59 -7.43
N GLY A 3 1.55 -16.47 -6.95
CA GLY A 3 1.92 -15.14 -7.40
C GLY A 3 3.31 -14.78 -6.89
N MET A 4 4.34 -15.23 -7.59
CA MET A 4 5.73 -14.87 -7.34
C MET A 4 6.03 -13.57 -8.10
N ARG A 5 6.54 -12.54 -7.42
CA ARG A 5 7.12 -11.40 -8.15
C ARG A 5 8.48 -11.83 -8.70
N ALA A 6 8.88 -11.33 -9.86
CA ALA A 6 10.14 -11.72 -10.52
C ALA A 6 11.41 -11.47 -9.67
N GLN A 7 11.31 -10.71 -8.58
CA GLN A 7 12.41 -10.38 -7.66
C GLN A 7 12.48 -11.27 -6.41
N ASP A 8 11.54 -12.19 -6.22
CA ASP A 8 11.54 -13.04 -5.02
C ASP A 8 12.59 -14.16 -5.18
N ASN A 9 13.64 -14.15 -4.35
CA ASN A 9 14.73 -15.15 -4.39
C ASN A 9 14.33 -16.53 -3.82
N ALA A 10 13.18 -16.63 -3.14
CA ALA A 10 12.67 -17.86 -2.56
C ALA A 10 11.13 -17.84 -2.47
N PRO A 11 10.46 -19.01 -2.39
CA PRO A 11 9.01 -19.08 -2.18
C PRO A 11 8.63 -18.44 -0.84
N ALA A 12 7.82 -17.38 -0.88
CA ALA A 12 7.29 -16.72 0.31
C ALA A 12 5.77 -16.68 0.28
N THR A 13 5.13 -16.93 1.42
CA THR A 13 3.68 -16.78 1.60
C THR A 13 3.36 -15.29 1.70
N HIS A 14 2.97 -14.67 0.59
CA HIS A 14 2.52 -13.28 0.58
C HIS A 14 1.04 -13.20 0.97
N PHE A 15 0.76 -12.77 2.19
CA PHE A 15 -0.59 -12.37 2.56
C PHE A 15 -0.91 -11.05 1.86
N ARG A 16 -1.93 -11.05 1.01
CA ARG A 16 -2.52 -9.80 0.50
C ARG A 16 -3.38 -9.20 1.60
N SER A 17 -2.74 -8.61 2.60
CA SER A 17 -3.43 -7.68 3.49
C SER A 17 -3.86 -6.49 2.65
N ASP A 18 -5.11 -6.07 2.79
CA ASP A 18 -5.51 -4.76 2.27
C ASP A 18 -4.59 -3.70 2.90
N ARG A 19 -4.27 -2.65 2.17
CA ARG A 19 -3.40 -1.58 2.68
C ARG A 19 -4.12 -0.73 3.73
N LEU A 20 -5.45 -0.83 3.80
CA LEU A 20 -6.29 -0.14 4.74
C LEU A 20 -6.19 -0.74 6.15
N CYS A 21 -5.98 0.09 7.17
CA CYS A 21 -6.00 -0.34 8.57
C CYS A 21 -6.67 0.69 9.46
N ARG A 22 -7.10 0.26 10.66
CA ARG A 22 -7.59 1.17 11.69
C ARG A 22 -6.61 1.22 12.86
N VAL A 23 -6.24 2.42 13.26
CA VAL A 23 -5.40 2.67 14.45
C VAL A 23 -6.21 3.57 15.38
N ASN A 24 -6.50 3.09 16.59
CA ASN A 24 -7.33 3.80 17.58
C ASN A 24 -8.71 4.25 17.05
N GLY A 25 -9.29 3.46 16.14
CA GLY A 25 -10.59 3.76 15.52
C GLY A 25 -10.51 4.68 14.29
N GLU A 26 -9.37 5.29 14.02
CA GLU A 26 -9.14 6.14 12.86
C GLU A 26 -8.60 5.33 11.68
N LEU A 27 -8.90 5.78 10.46
CA LEU A 27 -8.59 5.04 9.25
C LEU A 27 -7.28 5.49 8.61
N TYR A 28 -6.40 4.55 8.32
CA TYR A 28 -5.11 4.79 7.68
C TYR A 28 -4.89 3.83 6.51
N PHE A 29 -3.87 4.08 5.71
CA PHE A 29 -3.27 3.04 4.89
C PHE A 29 -1.77 2.91 5.15
N SER A 30 -1.24 1.69 5.03
CA SER A 30 0.19 1.39 5.15
C SER A 30 0.92 1.48 3.82
N THR A 31 2.08 2.14 3.82
CA THR A 31 3.01 2.19 2.68
C THR A 31 3.99 1.01 2.68
N ARG A 32 4.83 0.90 1.64
CA ARG A 32 5.87 -0.17 1.60
C ARG A 32 7.00 0.07 2.59
N GLU A 33 7.17 1.32 2.98
CA GLU A 33 8.17 1.82 3.91
C GLU A 33 7.68 1.72 5.37
N ASN A 34 6.55 1.02 5.61
CA ASN A 34 5.87 0.87 6.89
C ASN A 34 5.46 2.20 7.53
N THR A 35 5.17 3.22 6.72
CA THR A 35 4.51 4.45 7.21
C THR A 35 2.99 4.31 7.16
N LEU A 36 2.31 4.99 8.07
CA LEU A 36 0.85 5.11 8.07
C LEU A 36 0.47 6.48 7.52
N GLU A 37 -0.28 6.49 6.44
CA GLU A 37 -0.82 7.70 5.83
C GLU A 37 -2.28 7.85 6.25
N GLY A 38 -2.69 9.08 6.61
CA GLY A 38 -4.00 9.38 7.18
C GLY A 38 -3.88 10.32 8.38
N PRO A 39 -4.92 10.43 9.23
CA PRO A 39 -6.17 9.67 9.18
C PRO A 39 -7.11 10.10 8.03
N PHE A 40 -7.96 9.18 7.59
CA PHE A 40 -9.00 9.42 6.59
C PHE A 40 -10.39 9.33 7.21
N GLU A 41 -11.29 10.17 6.72
CA GLU A 41 -12.68 10.22 7.19
C GLU A 41 -13.46 8.95 6.85
N ASN A 42 -13.22 8.38 5.67
CA ASN A 42 -13.92 7.19 5.19
C ASN A 42 -13.04 6.35 4.24
N PRO A 43 -13.41 5.07 4.01
CA PRO A 43 -12.67 4.17 3.13
C PRO A 43 -12.47 4.70 1.71
N GLN A 44 -13.45 5.41 1.15
CA GLN A 44 -13.39 5.91 -0.22
C GLN A 44 -12.31 7.00 -0.38
N VAL A 45 -12.13 7.86 0.64
CA VAL A 45 -11.05 8.86 0.66
C VAL A 45 -9.70 8.17 0.81
N ALA A 46 -9.59 7.18 1.69
CA ALA A 46 -8.36 6.41 1.86
C ALA A 46 -7.96 5.66 0.57
N GLU A 47 -8.90 5.03 -0.13
CA GLU A 47 -8.67 4.39 -1.44
C GLU A 47 -8.18 5.38 -2.51
N ARG A 48 -8.71 6.61 -2.52
CA ARG A 48 -8.20 7.67 -3.40
C ARG A 48 -6.76 8.05 -3.02
N GLY A 49 -6.48 8.21 -1.72
CA GLY A 49 -5.12 8.49 -1.23
C GLY A 49 -4.12 7.40 -1.59
N ILE A 50 -4.53 6.12 -1.52
CA ILE A 50 -3.70 4.99 -1.97
C ILE A 50 -3.36 5.12 -3.45
N ARG A 51 -4.33 5.44 -4.31
CA ARG A 51 -4.10 5.61 -5.76
C ARG A 51 -3.13 6.75 -6.05
N GLU A 52 -3.35 7.91 -5.45
CA GLU A 52 -2.49 9.09 -5.60
C GLU A 52 -1.05 8.80 -5.12
N TYR A 53 -0.90 8.10 -3.99
CA TYR A 53 0.39 7.67 -3.47
C TYR A 53 1.10 6.73 -4.47
N ILE A 54 0.40 5.72 -4.99
CA ILE A 54 0.97 4.77 -5.95
C ILE A 54 1.40 5.48 -7.23
N GLU A 55 0.57 6.37 -7.77
CA GLU A 55 0.92 7.15 -8.96
C GLU A 55 2.16 8.02 -8.74
N ARG A 56 2.27 8.67 -7.57
CA ARG A 56 3.45 9.47 -7.20
C ARG A 56 4.71 8.59 -7.16
N MET A 57 4.63 7.43 -6.53
CA MET A 57 5.76 6.50 -6.43
C MET A 57 6.17 5.93 -7.80
N GLN A 58 5.21 5.61 -8.67
CA GLN A 58 5.48 5.16 -10.03
C GLN A 58 6.17 6.27 -10.85
N LYS A 59 5.68 7.51 -10.77
CA LYS A 59 6.31 8.67 -11.43
C LYS A 59 7.73 8.90 -10.92
N MET A 60 7.98 8.74 -9.62
CA MET A 60 9.32 8.87 -9.03
C MET A 60 10.26 7.75 -9.48
N SER A 61 9.77 6.50 -9.55
CA SER A 61 10.53 5.35 -10.02
C SER A 61 10.88 5.43 -11.51
N ASN A 62 9.99 5.99 -12.34
CA ASN A 62 10.19 6.10 -13.79
C ASN A 62 11.07 7.29 -14.20
N ARG A 63 11.48 8.13 -13.23
CA ARG A 63 12.43 9.24 -13.43
C ARG A 63 13.89 8.84 -13.16
N ARG A 64 14.16 7.54 -13.00
CA ARG A 64 15.50 6.97 -12.81
C ARG A 64 15.95 6.20 -14.03
#